data_AF-A0AAW1NWB2-F1
#
_entry.id   AF-A0AAW1NWB2-F1
#
_cell.length_a   1.000
_cell.length_b   1.000
_cell.length_c   1.000
_cell.angle_alpha   90.00
_cell.angle_beta   90.00
_cell.angle_gamma   90.00
#
_symmetry.space_group_name_H-M   'P 1'
#
loop_
_entity.id
_entity.type
_entity.pdbx_description
1 polymer ?
#
loop_
_entity_poly.entity_id
_entity_poly.type
_entity_poly.pdbx_seq_one_letter_code
_entity_poly.pdbx_strand_id
1 'polypeptide(L)'
;MALLRLGLATPACPQEQAVLRYGTCPACQGCAPAAVGRQQLHTGSIVSVSSRSTRVNWRTRSAATEYGLEPVSAPESYLTLGLAHCYEKDDNGKLQDRLVVEPLAANSLECMANGAATCFKAVTSLTLEDALRKDISLLPDQFEGASWCNDYEYRCGAAARTWLRPHAQDNLSDIVPLGQVRSNFNFNLERKRVLNFVNVVSDEDNVKQDMSIDVYGRKDKAEEEEAAAGKAEEAPKAAAEAEDDDLDSLLSS
;
A
#
# COMPACT_ATOMS: atom_id res chain seq x y z
N MET A 1 -34.82 27.47 -63.68
CA MET A 1 -34.87 28.94 -63.59
C MET A 1 -34.90 29.32 -62.11
N ALA A 2 -33.90 30.11 -61.67
CA ALA A 2 -33.87 30.96 -60.46
C ALA A 2 -34.14 30.30 -59.08
N LEU A 3 -33.47 30.62 -57.98
CA LEU A 3 -32.42 31.59 -57.64
C LEU A 3 -31.84 31.15 -56.28
N LEU A 4 -30.52 31.22 -56.15
CA LEU A 4 -29.79 31.06 -54.88
C LEU A 4 -30.18 32.16 -53.88
N ARG A 5 -30.21 31.82 -52.58
CA ARG A 5 -29.81 32.75 -51.51
C ARG A 5 -28.97 32.02 -50.46
N LEU A 6 -27.71 32.44 -50.39
CA LEU A 6 -26.72 32.15 -49.38
C LEU A 6 -27.06 32.89 -48.08
N GLY A 7 -27.08 32.17 -46.95
CA GLY A 7 -27.10 32.73 -45.60
C GLY A 7 -25.77 32.43 -44.92
N LEU A 8 -24.97 33.49 -44.73
CA LEU A 8 -23.73 33.48 -43.94
C LEU A 8 -24.08 33.49 -42.45
N ALA A 9 -23.69 32.44 -41.72
CA ALA A 9 -23.68 32.44 -40.26
C ALA A 9 -22.23 32.63 -39.78
N THR A 10 -22.03 33.70 -39.03
CA THR A 10 -20.77 34.09 -38.40
C THR A 10 -20.39 33.17 -37.23
N PRO A 11 -19.10 32.90 -36.99
CA PRO A 11 -18.65 32.07 -35.88
C PRO A 11 -18.70 32.81 -34.54
N ALA A 12 -19.28 32.16 -33.52
CA ALA A 12 -19.24 32.60 -32.14
C ALA A 12 -17.84 32.34 -31.54
N CYS A 13 -17.29 33.38 -30.91
CA CYS A 13 -16.01 33.35 -30.21
C CYS A 13 -16.17 32.73 -28.80
N PRO A 14 -15.25 31.84 -28.35
CA PRO A 14 -15.30 31.23 -27.01
C PRO A 14 -14.82 32.22 -25.93
N GLN A 15 -15.52 32.20 -24.78
CA GLN A 15 -15.14 32.96 -23.60
C GLN A 15 -13.79 32.48 -23.04
N GLU A 16 -12.92 33.45 -22.87
CA GLU A 16 -11.52 33.34 -22.52
C GLU A 16 -11.31 33.14 -21.01
N GLN A 17 -10.28 32.36 -20.72
CA GLN A 17 -9.68 32.09 -19.42
C GLN A 17 -9.13 33.39 -18.81
N ALA A 18 -9.47 33.66 -17.55
CA ALA A 18 -8.81 34.71 -16.77
C ALA A 18 -7.45 34.22 -16.26
N VAL A 19 -6.42 34.39 -17.08
CA VAL A 19 -5.01 34.35 -16.65
C VAL A 19 -4.64 35.76 -16.19
N LEU A 20 -4.47 35.94 -14.87
CA LEU A 20 -3.86 37.13 -14.28
C LEU A 20 -2.39 37.21 -14.71
N ARG A 21 -2.11 38.03 -15.73
CA ARG A 21 -0.77 38.55 -16.00
C ARG A 21 -0.79 40.06 -15.92
N TYR A 22 -0.07 40.57 -14.92
CA TYR A 22 0.36 41.95 -14.81
C TYR A 22 1.20 42.30 -16.05
N GLY A 23 0.66 43.15 -16.90
CA GLY A 23 1.35 43.70 -18.06
C GLY A 23 0.90 45.15 -18.25
N THR A 24 1.83 46.07 -18.02
CA THR A 24 1.65 47.50 -18.24
C THR A 24 1.44 47.77 -19.73
N CYS A 25 0.28 48.30 -20.10
CA CYS A 25 -0.02 48.72 -21.47
C CYS A 25 0.75 50.02 -21.81
N PRO A 26 1.55 50.07 -22.89
CA PRO A 26 2.36 51.23 -23.25
C PRO A 26 1.64 52.25 -24.15
N ALA A 27 0.31 52.18 -24.31
CA ALA A 27 -0.43 52.97 -25.30
C ALA A 27 -1.19 54.21 -24.75
N CYS A 28 -0.99 54.59 -23.48
CA CYS A 28 -1.69 55.72 -22.86
C CYS A 28 -0.73 56.90 -22.59
N GLN A 29 -0.22 57.53 -23.66
CA GLN A 29 0.36 58.87 -23.55
C GLN A 29 -0.81 59.87 -23.48
N GLY A 30 -1.08 60.46 -22.31
CA GLY A 30 -1.99 61.63 -22.27
C GLY A 30 -2.75 61.99 -21.01
N CYS A 31 -2.55 61.35 -19.85
CA CYS A 31 -3.22 61.80 -18.61
C CYS A 31 -2.20 62.17 -17.54
N ALA A 32 -1.84 63.46 -17.49
CA ALA A 32 -1.12 64.06 -16.37
C ALA A 32 -2.02 64.14 -15.11
N PRO A 33 -1.44 64.10 -13.91
CA PRO A 33 -2.18 63.95 -12.65
C PRO A 33 -2.72 65.30 -12.14
N ALA A 34 -3.99 65.34 -11.76
CA ALA A 34 -4.52 66.40 -10.93
C ALA A 34 -4.18 66.10 -9.45
N ALA A 35 -3.21 66.85 -8.92
CA ALA A 35 -3.05 67.05 -7.49
C ALA A 35 -4.17 67.94 -6.96
N VAL A 36 -4.62 67.69 -5.72
CA VAL A 36 -5.06 68.63 -4.67
C VAL A 36 -5.99 67.87 -3.73
N GLY A 37 -5.70 67.89 -2.43
CA GLY A 37 -6.65 67.44 -1.40
C GLY A 37 -6.04 66.97 -0.10
N ARG A 38 -5.22 67.81 0.54
CA ARG A 38 -4.74 67.59 1.91
C ARG A 38 -5.89 67.82 2.89
N GLN A 39 -6.35 66.78 3.58
CA GLN A 39 -7.05 66.92 4.86
C GLN A 39 -6.47 65.91 5.86
N GLN A 40 -5.75 66.44 6.84
CA GLN A 40 -5.48 65.77 8.11
C GLN A 40 -6.74 65.87 8.96
N LEU A 41 -7.21 64.77 9.52
CA LEU A 41 -7.68 64.73 10.90
C LEU A 41 -7.37 63.37 11.53
N HIS A 42 -6.82 63.44 12.74
CA HIS A 42 -6.48 62.34 13.62
C HIS A 42 -7.74 61.64 14.13
N THR A 43 -7.67 60.32 14.34
CA THR A 43 -7.98 59.62 15.60
C THR A 43 -7.88 58.12 15.37
N GLY A 44 -7.21 57.43 16.28
CA GLY A 44 -6.85 56.02 16.13
C GLY A 44 -8.05 55.07 16.22
N SER A 45 -7.92 53.95 15.53
CA SER A 45 -8.44 52.67 16.01
C SER A 45 -7.66 51.56 15.32
N ILE A 46 -6.81 50.88 16.10
CA ILE A 46 -6.12 49.68 15.67
C ILE A 46 -7.18 48.58 15.62
N VAL A 47 -7.71 48.30 14.43
CA VAL A 47 -8.61 47.16 14.23
C VAL A 47 -7.75 45.90 14.25
N SER A 48 -7.64 45.31 15.44
CA SER A 48 -7.20 43.94 15.63
C SER A 48 -8.08 43.01 14.78
N VAL A 49 -7.52 42.48 13.69
CA VAL A 49 -8.11 41.36 12.96
C VAL A 49 -7.88 40.12 13.82
N SER A 50 -8.76 39.91 14.79
CA SER A 50 -8.90 38.65 15.49
C SER A 50 -9.38 37.62 14.48
N SER A 51 -8.46 36.75 14.03
CA SER A 51 -8.81 35.53 13.34
C SER A 51 -9.63 34.66 14.28
N ARG A 52 -10.96 34.71 14.12
CA ARG A 52 -11.84 33.71 14.72
C ARG A 52 -11.58 32.41 13.98
N SER A 53 -10.60 31.65 14.46
CA SER A 53 -10.48 30.23 14.19
C SER A 53 -11.79 29.58 14.60
N THR A 54 -12.64 29.31 13.63
CA THR A 54 -13.82 28.46 13.78
C THR A 54 -13.29 27.08 14.13
N ARG A 55 -13.17 26.78 15.43
CA ARG A 55 -12.93 25.42 15.89
C ARG A 55 -14.14 24.60 15.47
N VAL A 56 -13.96 23.76 14.46
CA VAL A 56 -14.91 22.72 14.10
C VAL A 56 -14.99 21.78 15.30
N ASN A 57 -16.10 21.88 16.05
CA ASN A 57 -16.40 20.97 17.15
C ASN A 57 -16.75 19.61 16.56
N TRP A 58 -15.77 18.73 16.44
CA TRP A 58 -16.01 17.31 16.23
C TRP A 58 -16.63 16.74 17.51
N ARG A 59 -17.96 16.72 17.57
CA ARG A 59 -18.65 15.93 18.59
C ARG A 59 -18.45 14.47 18.26
N THR A 60 -17.45 13.83 18.86
CA THR A 60 -17.47 12.36 19.00
C THR A 60 -18.66 12.01 19.86
N ARG A 61 -19.70 11.46 19.23
CA ARG A 61 -20.68 10.65 19.96
C ARG A 61 -19.94 9.41 20.46
N SER A 62 -19.62 9.40 21.75
CA SER A 62 -19.28 8.15 22.44
C SER A 62 -20.54 7.30 22.50
N ALA A 63 -20.78 6.51 21.46
CA ALA A 63 -21.66 5.36 21.56
C ALA A 63 -20.93 4.30 22.40
N ALA A 64 -21.65 3.66 23.32
CA ALA A 64 -21.15 2.47 24.00
C ALA A 64 -21.04 1.35 22.94
N THR A 65 -19.87 1.26 22.30
CA THR A 65 -19.56 0.28 21.27
C THR A 65 -19.21 -1.04 21.94
N GLU A 66 -19.98 -2.10 21.65
CA GLU A 66 -19.50 -3.46 21.82
C GLU A 66 -18.22 -3.62 20.99
N TYR A 67 -17.11 -3.94 21.66
CA TYR A 67 -15.83 -4.11 21.00
C TYR A 67 -15.93 -5.24 19.95
N GLY A 68 -15.79 -4.91 18.67
CA GLY A 68 -15.20 -5.83 17.71
C GLY A 68 -16.05 -6.38 16.57
N LEU A 69 -17.28 -5.92 16.30
CA LEU A 69 -18.08 -6.52 15.22
C LEU A 69 -18.35 -5.62 14.00
N GLU A 70 -18.41 -4.30 14.12
CA GLU A 70 -18.69 -3.44 12.96
C GLU A 70 -17.72 -2.26 12.91
N PRO A 71 -16.92 -2.12 11.84
CA PRO A 71 -16.13 -0.93 11.61
C PRO A 71 -17.10 0.22 11.28
N VAL A 72 -17.46 1.00 12.31
CA VAL A 72 -18.26 2.23 12.16
C VAL A 72 -17.37 3.31 11.52
N SER A 73 -17.15 3.17 10.22
CA SER A 73 -16.69 4.25 9.34
C SER A 73 -17.91 4.75 8.57
N ALA A 74 -18.00 6.06 8.42
CA ALA A 74 -19.10 6.66 7.66
C ALA A 74 -19.06 6.19 6.19
N PRO A 75 -20.19 5.99 5.51
CA PRO A 75 -20.21 5.48 4.12
C PRO A 75 -19.40 6.35 3.15
N GLU A 76 -19.35 7.66 3.39
CA GLU A 76 -18.57 8.64 2.64
C GLU A 76 -17.06 8.63 2.97
N SER A 77 -16.62 7.77 3.88
CA SER A 77 -15.20 7.70 4.29
C SER A 77 -14.33 7.39 3.08
N TYR A 78 -13.21 8.11 2.98
CA TYR A 78 -12.19 7.84 1.98
C TYR A 78 -11.58 6.45 2.19
N LEU A 79 -11.51 5.67 1.12
CA LEU A 79 -10.84 4.37 1.08
C LEU A 79 -10.03 4.26 -0.21
N THR A 80 -8.88 3.60 -0.11
CA THR A 80 -8.03 3.31 -1.25
C THR A 80 -8.01 1.81 -1.51
N LEU A 81 -8.15 1.40 -2.77
CA LEU A 81 -8.06 0.03 -3.24
C LEU A 81 -6.81 -0.14 -4.12
N GLY A 82 -6.07 -1.21 -3.90
CA GLY A 82 -4.91 -1.61 -4.69
C GLY A 82 -5.20 -2.86 -5.52
N LEU A 83 -4.67 -2.89 -6.74
CA LEU A 83 -4.62 -4.07 -7.61
C LEU A 83 -3.32 -4.83 -7.35
N ALA A 84 -3.36 -5.83 -6.50
CA ALA A 84 -2.21 -6.67 -6.16
C ALA A 84 -1.97 -7.75 -7.23
N HIS A 85 -0.70 -7.96 -7.58
CA HIS A 85 -0.25 -9.13 -8.31
C HIS A 85 0.22 -10.20 -7.33
N CYS A 86 -0.57 -11.25 -7.20
CA CYS A 86 -0.35 -12.36 -6.29
C CYS A 86 -0.21 -13.66 -7.07
N TYR A 87 0.14 -14.72 -6.36
CA TYR A 87 0.26 -16.07 -6.91
C TYR A 87 -0.58 -17.05 -6.10
N GLU A 88 -1.10 -18.06 -6.76
CA GLU A 88 -1.73 -19.23 -6.12
C GLU A 88 -1.02 -20.50 -6.59
N LYS A 89 -0.79 -21.44 -5.66
CA LYS A 89 -0.30 -22.78 -6.00
C LYS A 89 -1.47 -23.64 -6.45
N ASP A 90 -1.37 -24.16 -7.67
CA ASP A 90 -2.26 -25.19 -8.19
C ASP A 90 -2.01 -26.55 -7.49
N ASP A 91 -2.90 -27.53 -7.69
CA ASP A 91 -2.79 -28.89 -7.14
C ASP A 91 -1.48 -29.58 -7.56
N ASN A 92 -0.93 -29.19 -8.71
CA ASN A 92 0.34 -29.67 -9.23
C ASN A 92 1.57 -28.95 -8.63
N GLY A 93 1.37 -28.04 -7.67
CA GLY A 93 2.42 -27.23 -7.05
C GLY A 93 2.96 -26.09 -7.91
N LYS A 94 2.38 -25.82 -9.09
CA LYS A 94 2.77 -24.72 -9.98
C LYS A 94 2.13 -23.41 -9.54
N LEU A 95 2.88 -22.30 -9.64
CA LEU A 95 2.37 -20.96 -9.33
C LEU A 95 1.60 -20.40 -10.54
N GLN A 96 0.37 -19.95 -10.29
CA GLN A 96 -0.49 -19.25 -11.23
C GLN A 96 -0.64 -17.78 -10.83
N ASP A 97 -0.62 -16.88 -11.81
CA ASP A 97 -0.81 -15.45 -11.56
C ASP A 97 -2.26 -15.15 -11.19
N ARG A 98 -2.46 -14.35 -10.14
CA ARG A 98 -3.77 -13.88 -9.69
C ARG A 98 -3.73 -12.38 -9.43
N LEU A 99 -4.64 -11.66 -10.05
CA LEU A 99 -4.89 -10.24 -9.74
C LEU A 99 -5.94 -10.15 -8.64
N VAL A 100 -5.62 -9.43 -7.57
CA VAL A 100 -6.48 -9.31 -6.39
C VAL A 100 -6.72 -7.85 -6.05
N VAL A 101 -7.99 -7.48 -5.88
CA VAL A 101 -8.38 -6.17 -5.36
C VAL A 101 -8.33 -6.20 -3.83
N GLU A 102 -7.48 -5.34 -3.25
CA GLU A 102 -7.31 -5.25 -1.80
C GLU A 102 -7.50 -3.82 -1.29
N PRO A 103 -8.17 -3.62 -0.14
CA PRO A 103 -8.16 -2.34 0.53
C PRO A 103 -6.78 -2.03 1.10
N LEU A 104 -6.33 -0.79 0.92
CA LEU A 104 -5.04 -0.29 1.38
C LEU A 104 -5.21 0.59 2.62
N ALA A 105 -4.40 0.31 3.63
CA ALA A 105 -4.24 1.18 4.78
C ALA A 105 -3.42 2.42 4.43
N ALA A 106 -3.62 3.51 5.17
CA ALA A 106 -2.90 4.78 4.97
C ALA A 106 -1.37 4.61 4.96
N ASN A 107 -0.82 3.90 5.95
CA ASN A 107 0.61 3.63 6.04
C ASN A 107 1.15 2.83 4.84
N SER A 108 0.35 1.89 4.29
CA SER A 108 0.76 1.13 3.11
C SER A 108 0.91 2.04 1.89
N LEU A 109 -0.03 2.97 1.69
CA LEU A 109 0.08 3.95 0.60
C LEU A 109 1.27 4.88 0.79
N GLU A 110 1.51 5.34 2.01
CA GLU A 110 2.65 6.19 2.35
C GLU A 110 3.99 5.49 2.04
N CYS A 111 4.17 4.24 2.49
CA CYS A 111 5.37 3.46 2.18
C CYS A 111 5.57 3.30 0.67
N MET A 112 4.49 2.99 -0.07
CA MET A 112 4.55 2.87 -1.53
C MET A 112 4.91 4.20 -2.20
N ALA A 113 4.36 5.32 -1.74
CA ALA A 113 4.66 6.65 -2.26
C ALA A 113 6.11 7.06 -2.01
N ASN A 114 6.71 6.60 -0.90
CA ASN A 114 8.12 6.78 -0.58
C ASN A 114 9.06 5.84 -1.37
N GLY A 115 8.54 5.05 -2.31
CA GLY A 115 9.34 4.21 -3.21
C GLY A 115 9.60 2.78 -2.72
N ALA A 116 8.92 2.34 -1.65
CA ALA A 116 9.01 0.95 -1.22
C ALA A 116 8.56 0.00 -2.34
N ALA A 117 9.29 -1.11 -2.51
CA ALA A 117 8.95 -2.15 -3.47
C ALA A 117 7.56 -2.74 -3.14
N THR A 118 6.72 -2.88 -4.17
CA THR A 118 5.32 -3.25 -4.01
C THR A 118 4.87 -4.28 -5.05
N CYS A 119 3.87 -5.08 -4.68
CA CYS A 119 3.16 -5.97 -5.60
C CYS A 119 1.90 -5.33 -6.21
N PHE A 120 1.61 -4.06 -5.88
CA PHE A 120 0.45 -3.35 -6.40
C PHE A 120 0.76 -2.72 -7.77
N LYS A 121 0.02 -3.10 -8.81
CA LYS A 121 0.15 -2.55 -10.17
C LYS A 121 -0.50 -1.18 -10.30
N ALA A 122 -1.66 -1.01 -9.67
CA ALA A 122 -2.45 0.20 -9.71
C ALA A 122 -3.16 0.40 -8.37
N VAL A 123 -3.48 1.64 -8.07
CA VAL A 123 -4.20 2.05 -6.87
C VAL A 123 -5.25 3.08 -7.25
N THR A 124 -6.46 2.94 -6.74
CA THR A 124 -7.57 3.89 -6.93
C THR A 124 -8.24 4.21 -5.61
N SER A 125 -8.83 5.40 -5.49
CA SER A 125 -9.53 5.82 -4.27
C SER A 125 -11.00 6.05 -4.53
N LEU A 126 -11.84 5.60 -3.61
CA LEU A 126 -13.29 5.59 -3.69
C LEU A 126 -13.88 5.93 -2.32
N THR A 127 -15.21 6.09 -2.27
CA THR A 127 -15.90 6.07 -0.98
C THR A 127 -15.98 4.63 -0.45
N LEU A 128 -16.07 4.48 0.87
CA LEU A 128 -16.28 3.19 1.51
C LEU A 128 -17.56 2.51 1.00
N GLU A 129 -18.64 3.27 0.80
CA GLU A 129 -19.89 2.76 0.25
C GLU A 129 -19.69 2.15 -1.14
N ASP A 130 -19.05 2.88 -2.06
CA ASP A 130 -18.81 2.40 -3.42
C ASP A 130 -17.92 1.15 -3.43
N ALA A 131 -16.90 1.10 -2.57
CA ALA A 131 -16.03 -0.06 -2.43
C ALA A 131 -16.79 -1.29 -1.91
N LEU A 132 -17.69 -1.12 -0.93
CA LEU A 132 -18.47 -2.22 -0.36
C LEU A 132 -19.49 -2.81 -1.33
N ARG A 133 -19.89 -2.08 -2.39
CA ARG A 133 -20.75 -2.63 -3.45
C ARG A 133 -20.08 -3.75 -4.26
N LYS A 134 -18.74 -3.88 -4.19
CA LYS A 134 -17.95 -4.88 -4.93
C LYS A 134 -18.24 -4.87 -6.43
N ASP A 135 -18.55 -3.70 -6.97
CA ASP A 135 -18.86 -3.52 -8.37
C ASP A 135 -17.58 -3.14 -9.14
N ILE A 136 -17.12 -4.05 -10.02
CA ILE A 136 -15.93 -3.83 -10.84
C ILE A 136 -16.14 -2.68 -11.83
N SER A 137 -17.37 -2.39 -12.24
CA SER A 137 -17.67 -1.30 -13.19
C SER A 137 -17.41 0.11 -12.63
N LEU A 138 -17.34 0.24 -11.30
CA LEU A 138 -16.95 1.47 -10.63
C LEU A 138 -15.43 1.65 -10.56
N LEU A 139 -14.67 0.61 -10.90
CA LEU A 139 -13.21 0.63 -10.92
C LEU A 139 -12.67 0.97 -12.31
N PRO A 140 -11.45 1.52 -12.42
CA PRO A 140 -10.77 1.69 -13.70
C PRO A 140 -10.57 0.35 -14.42
N ASP A 141 -10.56 0.36 -15.76
CA ASP A 141 -10.40 -0.83 -16.65
C ASP A 141 -9.23 -1.75 -16.26
N GLN A 142 -8.19 -1.19 -15.62
CA GLN A 142 -7.02 -1.95 -15.14
C GLN A 142 -7.38 -3.03 -14.10
N PHE A 143 -8.52 -2.89 -13.41
CA PHE A 143 -9.02 -3.81 -12.40
C PHE A 143 -9.90 -4.93 -12.98
N GLU A 144 -10.15 -4.94 -14.29
CA GLU A 144 -10.92 -5.98 -14.95
C GLU A 144 -10.31 -7.38 -14.73
N GLY A 145 -11.18 -8.37 -14.46
CA GLY A 145 -10.77 -9.77 -14.24
C GLY A 145 -10.07 -10.06 -12.90
N ALA A 146 -9.87 -9.04 -12.05
CA ALA A 146 -9.33 -9.22 -10.70
C ALA A 146 -10.38 -9.85 -9.76
N SER A 147 -9.93 -10.71 -8.84
CA SER A 147 -10.78 -11.19 -7.75
C SER A 147 -10.71 -10.27 -6.54
N TRP A 148 -11.79 -10.21 -5.78
CA TRP A 148 -11.78 -9.58 -4.46
C TRP A 148 -10.96 -10.44 -3.47
N CYS A 149 -10.31 -9.79 -2.50
CA CYS A 149 -9.55 -10.50 -1.49
C CYS A 149 -10.44 -11.20 -0.44
N ASN A 150 -9.84 -12.12 0.31
CA ASN A 150 -10.51 -12.75 1.45
C ASN A 150 -10.83 -11.72 2.54
N ASP A 151 -11.99 -11.90 3.18
CA ASP A 151 -12.52 -11.01 4.22
C ASP A 151 -12.61 -9.54 3.78
N TYR A 152 -12.91 -9.31 2.50
CA TYR A 152 -12.87 -7.98 1.87
C TYR A 152 -13.62 -6.90 2.66
N GLU A 153 -14.86 -7.17 3.08
CA GLU A 153 -15.70 -6.17 3.79
C GLU A 153 -15.09 -5.77 5.12
N TYR A 154 -14.66 -6.75 5.91
CA TYR A 154 -13.96 -6.52 7.17
C TYR A 154 -12.66 -5.73 6.95
N ARG A 155 -11.88 -6.12 5.93
CA ARG A 155 -10.63 -5.42 5.57
C ARG A 155 -10.88 -4.00 5.08
N CYS A 156 -11.96 -3.73 4.35
CA CYS A 156 -12.36 -2.40 3.91
C CYS A 156 -12.64 -1.50 5.11
N GLY A 157 -13.46 -1.96 6.05
CA GLY A 157 -13.73 -1.19 7.26
C GLY A 157 -12.49 -1.02 8.14
N ALA A 158 -11.62 -2.03 8.23
CA ALA A 158 -10.35 -1.90 8.93
C ALA A 158 -9.43 -0.84 8.29
N ALA A 159 -9.30 -0.86 6.96
CA ALA A 159 -8.50 0.10 6.21
C ALA A 159 -9.09 1.51 6.28
N ALA A 160 -10.41 1.68 6.12
CA ALA A 160 -11.10 2.96 6.21
C ALA A 160 -10.84 3.68 7.54
N ARG A 161 -10.77 2.95 8.66
CA ARG A 161 -10.40 3.54 9.97
C ARG A 161 -9.00 4.15 9.99
N THR A 162 -8.06 3.64 9.20
CA THR A 162 -6.71 4.21 9.12
C THR A 162 -6.70 5.58 8.43
N TRP A 163 -7.63 5.80 7.51
CA TRP A 163 -7.82 7.06 6.77
C TRP A 163 -8.52 8.16 7.59
N LEU A 164 -9.14 7.81 8.71
CA LEU A 164 -9.74 8.78 9.64
C LEU A 164 -8.71 9.55 10.48
N ARG A 165 -7.42 9.19 10.42
CA ARG A 165 -6.36 9.86 11.16
C ARG A 165 -6.05 11.21 10.50
N PRO A 166 -5.84 12.30 11.29
CA PRO A 166 -5.53 13.62 10.72
C PRO A 166 -4.35 13.59 9.75
N HIS A 167 -3.27 12.88 10.10
CA HIS A 167 -2.11 12.75 9.23
C HIS A 167 -2.45 12.17 7.84
N ALA A 168 -3.31 11.15 7.79
CA ALA A 168 -3.72 10.53 6.53
C ALA A 168 -4.59 11.47 5.69
N GLN A 169 -5.50 12.21 6.33
CA GLN A 169 -6.35 13.19 5.64
C GLN A 169 -5.53 14.34 5.06
N ASP A 170 -4.60 14.88 5.85
CA ASP A 170 -3.85 16.09 5.50
C ASP A 170 -2.70 15.83 4.52
N ASN A 171 -2.09 14.64 4.53
CA ASN A 171 -0.83 14.38 3.79
C ASN A 171 -0.93 13.27 2.74
N LEU A 172 -1.87 12.33 2.89
CA LEU A 172 -1.87 11.09 2.08
C LEU A 172 -3.04 11.02 1.09
N SER A 173 -4.15 11.71 1.36
CA SER A 173 -5.34 11.71 0.50
C SER A 173 -5.08 12.25 -0.91
N ASP A 174 -4.14 13.20 -1.04
CA ASP A 174 -3.73 13.79 -2.32
C ASP A 174 -2.83 12.86 -3.16
N ILE A 175 -2.28 11.80 -2.59
CA ILE A 175 -1.43 10.83 -3.32
C ILE A 175 -2.26 10.12 -4.41
N VAL A 176 -3.51 9.78 -4.08
CA VAL A 176 -4.50 9.19 -4.98
C VAL A 176 -5.87 9.81 -4.67
N PRO A 177 -6.24 10.92 -5.32
CA PRO A 177 -7.53 11.56 -5.08
C PRO A 177 -8.72 10.64 -5.40
N LEU A 178 -9.89 10.96 -4.84
CA LEU A 178 -11.13 10.21 -5.11
C LEU A 178 -11.43 10.14 -6.62
N GLY A 179 -11.75 8.93 -7.10
CA GLY A 179 -12.02 8.64 -8.50
C GLY A 179 -10.79 8.63 -9.41
N GLN A 180 -9.59 8.88 -8.88
CA GLN A 180 -8.35 8.83 -9.66
C GLN A 180 -7.67 7.47 -9.52
N VAL A 181 -6.82 7.16 -10.50
CA VAL A 181 -5.97 5.98 -10.51
C VAL A 181 -4.51 6.38 -10.59
N ARG A 182 -3.67 5.69 -9.83
CA ARG A 182 -2.22 5.85 -9.83
C ARG A 182 -1.56 4.49 -9.98
N SER A 183 -0.67 4.37 -10.96
CA SER A 183 0.08 3.13 -11.24
C SER A 183 1.60 3.30 -11.15
N ASN A 184 2.08 4.53 -10.93
CA ASN A 184 3.51 4.82 -10.88
C ASN A 184 4.10 4.57 -9.48
N PHE A 185 4.10 3.31 -9.06
CA PHE A 185 4.77 2.81 -7.85
C PHE A 185 5.94 1.89 -8.21
N ASN A 186 6.82 1.62 -7.25
CA ASN A 186 7.96 0.71 -7.43
C ASN A 186 7.50 -0.77 -7.47
N PHE A 187 6.88 -1.15 -8.58
CA PHE A 187 6.34 -2.49 -8.78
C PHE A 187 7.46 -3.53 -8.97
N ASN A 188 7.52 -4.53 -8.08
CA ASN A 188 8.55 -5.57 -8.08
C ASN A 188 7.93 -6.95 -7.77
N LEU A 189 8.30 -7.96 -8.56
CA LEU A 189 7.85 -9.36 -8.46
C LEU A 189 8.95 -10.35 -8.03
N GLU A 190 10.14 -9.87 -7.66
CA GLU A 190 11.22 -10.69 -7.12
C GLU A 190 10.77 -11.48 -5.88
N ARG A 191 10.04 -10.81 -4.97
CA ARG A 191 9.40 -11.44 -3.81
C ARG A 191 7.95 -11.79 -4.12
N LYS A 192 7.71 -13.05 -4.50
CA LYS A 192 6.38 -13.55 -4.85
C LYS A 192 5.48 -13.65 -3.62
N ARG A 193 4.32 -13.00 -3.68
CA ARG A 193 3.27 -13.13 -2.67
C ARG A 193 2.32 -14.26 -3.04
N VAL A 194 2.38 -15.37 -2.30
CA VAL A 194 1.55 -16.56 -2.53
C VAL A 194 0.37 -16.58 -1.56
N LEU A 195 -0.87 -16.63 -2.04
CA LEU A 195 -2.08 -16.49 -1.20
C LEU A 195 -2.40 -17.74 -0.38
N ASN A 196 -2.23 -18.93 -0.96
CA ASN A 196 -2.52 -20.22 -0.32
C ASN A 196 -1.29 -20.86 0.33
N PHE A 197 -0.34 -20.04 0.79
CA PHE A 197 0.83 -20.55 1.48
C PHE A 197 0.50 -20.87 2.95
N VAL A 198 0.57 -22.15 3.30
CA VAL A 198 0.47 -22.61 4.70
C VAL A 198 1.90 -22.82 5.21
N ASN A 199 2.30 -22.02 6.21
CA ASN A 199 3.57 -22.23 6.90
C ASN A 199 3.38 -23.33 7.96
N VAL A 200 4.01 -24.48 7.76
CA VAL A 200 4.04 -25.57 8.76
C VAL A 200 5.33 -25.42 9.54
N VAL A 201 5.22 -24.90 10.77
CA VAL A 201 6.35 -24.77 11.69
C VAL A 201 6.60 -26.12 12.32
N SER A 202 7.84 -26.61 12.26
CA SER A 202 8.27 -27.85 12.87
C SER A 202 9.13 -27.58 14.11
N ASP A 203 9.34 -28.59 14.97
CA ASP A 203 10.14 -28.44 16.18
C ASP A 203 11.61 -28.09 15.88
N GLU A 204 12.08 -28.42 14.68
CA GLU A 204 13.41 -28.06 14.18
C GLU A 204 13.55 -26.55 13.86
N ASP A 205 12.45 -25.84 13.61
CA ASP A 205 12.44 -24.37 13.41
C ASP A 205 12.48 -23.62 14.76
N ASN A 206 12.44 -24.33 15.89
CA ASN A 206 12.49 -23.75 17.23
C ASN A 206 13.92 -23.34 17.61
N VAL A 207 14.33 -22.14 17.18
CA VAL A 207 15.58 -21.52 17.64
C VAL A 207 15.48 -21.17 19.13
N LYS A 208 16.25 -21.86 19.97
CA LYS A 208 16.32 -21.60 21.41
C LYS A 208 16.91 -20.21 21.66
N GLN A 209 16.13 -19.35 22.31
CA GLN A 209 16.51 -17.95 22.56
C GLN A 209 17.64 -17.78 23.57
N ASP A 210 17.92 -18.79 24.40
CA ASP A 210 18.98 -18.74 25.39
C ASP A 210 19.64 -20.12 25.52
N MET A 211 20.89 -20.23 25.07
CA MET A 211 21.68 -21.46 25.20
C MET A 211 22.28 -21.65 26.60
N SER A 212 22.18 -20.63 27.47
CA SER A 212 22.75 -20.65 28.81
C SER A 212 21.78 -21.18 29.87
N ILE A 213 20.47 -21.15 29.59
CA ILE A 213 19.44 -21.68 30.48
C ILE A 213 18.93 -23.03 29.96
N ASP A 214 19.67 -24.08 30.28
CA ASP A 214 19.20 -25.45 30.06
C ASP A 214 18.21 -25.84 31.17
N VAL A 215 16.95 -25.40 31.02
CA VAL A 215 15.87 -25.71 31.97
C VAL A 215 15.51 -27.21 31.98
N TYR A 216 15.94 -27.97 30.97
CA TYR A 216 15.54 -29.36 30.79
C TYR A 216 16.71 -30.36 30.78
N GLY A 217 17.92 -29.97 31.22
CA GLY A 217 19.07 -30.87 31.30
C GLY A 217 19.38 -31.58 29.97
N ARG A 218 19.17 -30.89 28.83
CA ARG A 218 19.37 -31.45 27.50
C ARG A 218 20.82 -31.44 27.04
N LYS A 219 21.72 -30.68 27.68
CA LYS A 219 23.16 -30.83 27.44
C LYS A 219 23.61 -32.25 27.74
N ASP A 220 23.13 -32.83 28.84
CA ASP A 220 23.42 -34.21 29.21
C ASP A 220 22.89 -35.20 28.16
N LYS A 221 21.71 -34.93 27.59
CA LYS A 221 21.10 -35.80 26.57
C LYS A 221 21.77 -35.69 25.19
N ALA A 222 22.23 -34.50 24.81
CA ALA A 222 23.00 -34.31 23.57
C ALA A 222 24.41 -34.92 23.70
N GLU A 223 25.04 -34.82 24.87
CA GLU A 223 26.31 -35.49 25.18
C GLU A 223 26.15 -37.02 25.25
N GLU A 224 25.03 -37.53 25.75
CA GLU A 224 24.68 -38.96 25.73
C GLU A 224 24.40 -39.49 24.31
N GLU A 225 23.73 -38.70 23.46
CA GLU A 225 23.46 -39.06 22.07
C GLU A 225 24.73 -38.98 21.19
N GLU A 226 25.62 -38.00 21.41
CA GLU A 226 26.96 -37.97 20.80
C GLU A 226 27.85 -39.12 21.30
N ALA A 227 27.79 -39.48 22.58
CA ALA A 227 28.50 -40.64 23.12
C ALA A 227 27.94 -41.97 22.60
N ALA A 228 26.64 -42.04 22.27
CA ALA A 228 26.02 -43.20 21.65
C ALA A 228 26.36 -43.30 20.15
N ALA A 229 26.44 -42.16 19.44
CA ALA A 229 26.89 -42.11 18.05
C ALA A 229 28.38 -42.45 17.92
N GLY A 230 29.24 -41.94 18.84
CA GLY A 230 30.65 -42.30 18.90
C GLY A 230 30.91 -43.76 19.28
N LYS A 231 29.99 -44.42 19.99
CA LYS A 231 30.06 -45.86 20.29
C LYS A 231 29.49 -46.75 19.18
N ALA A 232 28.74 -46.21 18.23
CA ALA A 232 28.26 -46.96 17.08
C ALA A 232 29.33 -47.08 15.97
N GLU A 233 30.39 -46.28 16.01
CA GLU A 233 31.51 -46.36 15.04
C GLU A 233 32.68 -47.22 15.52
N GLU A 234 32.68 -47.72 16.76
CA GLU A 234 33.81 -48.49 17.30
C GLU A 234 33.38 -49.80 17.99
N ALA A 235 33.06 -50.82 17.18
CA ALA A 235 33.27 -52.26 17.47
C ALA A 235 32.99 -53.14 16.22
N PRO A 236 33.72 -54.26 16.01
CA PRO A 236 35.08 -54.37 15.53
C PRO A 236 35.14 -54.75 14.02
N LYS A 237 36.07 -54.15 13.27
CA LYS A 237 36.64 -54.80 12.07
C LYS A 237 37.49 -55.99 12.54
N ALA A 238 36.86 -57.15 12.68
CA ALA A 238 37.56 -58.42 12.92
C ALA A 238 36.88 -59.53 12.12
N ALA A 239 36.94 -59.42 10.79
CA ALA A 239 36.74 -60.49 9.80
C ALA A 239 36.92 -59.90 8.39
N ALA A 240 38.16 -59.61 7.98
CA ALA A 240 38.50 -59.30 6.59
C ALA A 240 40.01 -59.42 6.29
N GLU A 241 40.89 -59.42 7.29
CA GLU A 241 42.33 -59.63 7.10
C GLU A 241 42.67 -61.13 7.21
N ALA A 242 42.32 -61.88 6.17
CA ALA A 242 42.86 -63.23 5.95
C ALA A 242 42.89 -63.66 4.47
N GLU A 243 42.49 -62.80 3.52
CA GLU A 243 42.45 -63.17 2.09
C GLU A 243 43.42 -62.36 1.20
N ASP A 244 44.15 -61.37 1.74
CA ASP A 244 45.08 -60.56 0.93
C ASP A 244 46.54 -61.07 0.95
N ASP A 245 46.94 -61.91 1.91
CA ASP A 245 48.32 -62.44 1.99
C ASP A 245 48.59 -63.61 1.04
N ASP A 246 47.54 -64.29 0.54
CA ASP A 246 47.69 -65.41 -0.41
C ASP A 246 47.81 -64.94 -1.87
N LEU A 247 47.41 -63.71 -2.19
CA LEU A 247 47.47 -63.15 -3.54
C LEU A 247 48.86 -62.58 -3.90
N ASP A 248 49.64 -62.13 -2.91
CA ASP A 248 50.98 -61.53 -3.13
C ASP A 248 52.11 -62.59 -3.20
N SER A 249 51.86 -63.80 -2.68
CA SER A 249 52.77 -64.94 -2.78
C SER A 249 52.74 -65.63 -4.16
N LEU A 250 51.65 -65.48 -4.92
CA LEU A 250 51.48 -66.08 -6.26
C LEU A 250 52.03 -65.23 -7.42
N LEU A 251 52.40 -63.97 -7.17
CA LEU A 251 52.93 -63.06 -8.20
C LEU A 251 54.45 -62.86 -8.14
N SER A 252 55.13 -63.52 -7.20
CA SER A 252 56.57 -63.35 -6.96
C SER A 252 57.44 -64.58 -7.28
N SER A 253 56.93 -65.53 -8.09
CA SER A 253 57.71 -66.65 -8.67
C SER A 253 57.87 -66.54 -10.19
#